data_AF-A0A7J8YAX4-F1
#
_entry.id   AF-A0A7J8YAX4-F1
#
_cell.length_a   1.000
_cell.length_b   1.000
_cell.length_c   1.000
_cell.angle_alpha   90.00
_cell.angle_beta   90.00
_cell.angle_gamma   90.00
#
_symmetry.space_group_name_H-M   'P 1'
#
loop_
_entity.id
_entity.type
_entity.pdbx_description
1 polymer ?
#
loop_
_entity_poly.entity_id
_entity_poly.type
_entity_poly.pdbx_seq_one_letter_code
_entity_poly.pdbx_strand_id
1 'polypeptide(L)'
;MGSTGEYENQRRVPVPPSKPFLKSLQARLKETFFPDDPFRQFKNQPISNKFLLGLQYFVPIIEWAPRYTFDFFKADLIAGITVASLAVPQGISYASLASIPPILGLYSSFVPPLLYAMLGSSRDLAVGTVAVASLLISSMLGKEVSPTENPKQYVQLVFTATFFAGVFQASLGILRLGFIVDFLSHATIVGFMGGAATIVCFQQLKGILGLVHFTHETDLVSVMRSVFSQIHQWRWESAVLGCCFLFFLLLTRYF
;
A
#
# COMPACT_ATOMS: atom_id res chain seq x y z
N MET A 1 -16.38 63.99 3.71
CA MET A 1 -16.52 63.90 2.24
C MET A 1 -15.80 62.63 1.81
N GLY A 2 -16.56 61.62 1.38
CA GLY A 2 -16.05 60.51 0.56
C GLY A 2 -15.59 59.21 1.24
N SER A 3 -16.33 58.15 0.93
CA SER A 3 -15.88 56.76 0.72
C SER A 3 -15.95 55.74 1.87
N THR A 4 -17.11 55.11 2.00
CA THR A 4 -17.25 53.71 2.45
C THR A 4 -18.42 53.08 1.71
N GLY A 5 -18.19 52.08 0.87
CA GLY A 5 -19.30 51.29 0.31
C GLY A 5 -19.03 50.52 -0.99
N GLU A 6 -17.90 49.83 -1.14
CA GLU A 6 -17.73 48.82 -2.20
C GLU A 6 -17.31 47.48 -1.61
N TYR A 7 -18.21 46.77 -0.93
CA TYR A 7 -18.09 45.34 -0.71
C TYR A 7 -19.46 44.68 -0.73
N GLU A 8 -19.51 43.46 -1.30
CA GLU A 8 -20.65 42.52 -1.39
C GLU A 8 -21.58 42.62 -2.60
N ASN A 9 -21.04 42.30 -3.78
CA ASN A 9 -21.83 41.68 -4.83
C ASN A 9 -21.80 40.15 -4.63
N GLN A 10 -22.58 39.64 -3.66
CA GLN A 10 -22.80 38.20 -3.49
C GLN A 10 -23.51 37.65 -4.73
N ARG A 11 -22.79 36.94 -5.60
CA ARG A 11 -23.39 36.21 -6.73
C ARG A 11 -24.39 35.19 -6.18
N ARG A 12 -25.68 35.52 -6.22
CA ARG A 12 -26.75 34.56 -5.90
C ARG A 12 -26.65 33.40 -6.89
N VAL A 13 -26.13 32.26 -6.42
CA VAL A 13 -26.18 31.01 -7.18
C VAL A 13 -27.65 30.65 -7.29
N PRO A 14 -28.25 30.59 -8.50
CA PRO A 14 -29.65 30.26 -8.64
C PRO A 14 -29.89 28.85 -8.08
N VAL A 15 -30.89 28.72 -7.20
CA VAL A 15 -31.28 27.43 -6.64
C VAL A 15 -31.69 26.51 -7.80
N PRO A 16 -31.05 25.34 -7.95
CA PRO A 16 -31.35 24.46 -9.08
C PRO A 16 -32.82 23.99 -9.01
N PRO A 17 -33.51 23.85 -10.16
CA PRO A 17 -34.90 23.41 -10.20
C PRO A 17 -35.05 22.01 -9.56
N SER A 18 -36.16 21.78 -8.86
CA SER A 18 -36.46 20.52 -8.20
C SER A 18 -36.52 19.37 -9.21
N LYS A 19 -35.55 18.46 -9.16
CA LYS A 19 -35.52 17.25 -9.99
C LYS A 19 -36.44 16.18 -9.37
N PRO A 20 -37.11 15.33 -10.17
CA PRO A 20 -37.89 14.20 -9.68
C PRO A 20 -37.08 13.29 -8.75
N PHE A 21 -37.70 12.69 -7.72
CA PHE A 21 -37.02 11.83 -6.73
C PHE A 21 -36.16 10.75 -7.39
N LEU A 22 -36.67 10.05 -8.41
CA LEU A 22 -35.92 9.03 -9.14
C LEU A 22 -34.69 9.59 -9.87
N LYS A 23 -34.78 10.79 -10.44
CA LYS A 23 -33.61 11.46 -11.08
C LYS A 23 -32.62 11.96 -10.05
N SER A 24 -33.08 12.40 -8.88
CA SER A 24 -32.22 12.80 -7.76
C SER A 24 -31.52 11.59 -7.15
N LEU A 25 -32.21 10.48 -6.96
CA LEU A 25 -31.66 9.21 -6.48
C LEU A 25 -30.66 8.63 -7.48
N GLN A 26 -31.01 8.60 -8.78
CA GLN A 26 -30.09 8.17 -9.83
C GLN A 26 -28.87 9.09 -9.94
N ALA A 27 -29.04 10.40 -9.80
CA ALA A 27 -27.93 11.35 -9.81
C ALA A 27 -27.04 11.17 -8.58
N ARG A 28 -27.61 10.99 -7.39
CA ARG A 28 -26.86 10.71 -6.16
C ARG A 28 -26.11 9.40 -6.24
N LEU A 29 -26.75 8.31 -6.68
CA LEU A 29 -26.06 7.03 -6.92
C LEU A 29 -24.96 7.20 -7.97
N LYS A 30 -25.23 7.91 -9.07
CA LYS A 30 -24.21 8.18 -10.09
C LYS A 30 -23.05 9.01 -9.54
N GLU A 31 -23.30 10.02 -8.72
CA GLU A 31 -22.25 10.82 -8.06
C GLU A 31 -21.50 10.01 -6.98
N THR A 32 -22.16 9.10 -6.27
CA THR A 32 -21.51 8.22 -5.28
C THR A 32 -20.63 7.17 -5.95
N PHE A 33 -21.07 6.57 -7.06
CA PHE A 33 -20.28 5.57 -7.80
C PHE A 33 -19.29 6.18 -8.81
N PHE A 34 -19.54 7.41 -9.27
CA PHE A 34 -18.75 8.12 -10.27
C PHE A 34 -18.64 9.63 -9.94
N PRO A 35 -17.96 10.00 -8.83
CA PRO A 35 -17.81 11.40 -8.41
C PRO A 35 -17.10 12.25 -9.46
N ASP A 36 -16.14 11.66 -10.17
CA ASP A 36 -15.52 12.21 -11.38
C ASP A 36 -15.89 11.32 -12.57
N ASP A 37 -16.90 11.71 -13.35
CA ASP A 37 -17.34 10.96 -14.54
C ASP A 37 -16.16 10.90 -15.56
N PRO A 38 -15.37 9.80 -15.62
CA PRO A 38 -14.10 9.80 -16.35
C PRO A 38 -14.34 9.88 -17.87
N PHE A 39 -15.58 9.56 -18.28
CA PHE A 39 -16.05 9.59 -19.65
C PHE A 39 -16.42 10.99 -20.15
N ARG A 40 -16.36 12.04 -19.32
CA ARG A 40 -16.56 13.43 -19.78
C ARG A 40 -15.57 13.83 -20.86
N GLN A 41 -14.31 13.41 -20.74
CA GLN A 41 -13.25 13.69 -21.70
C GLN A 41 -13.50 12.99 -23.06
N PHE A 42 -14.30 11.93 -23.07
CA PHE A 42 -14.61 11.11 -24.24
C PHE A 42 -15.80 11.64 -25.05
N LYS A 43 -16.65 12.51 -24.47
CA LYS A 43 -17.97 12.80 -25.01
C LYS A 43 -17.95 13.58 -26.34
N ASN A 44 -16.83 14.22 -26.70
CA ASN A 44 -16.71 15.12 -27.85
C ASN A 44 -15.55 14.79 -28.82
N GLN A 45 -15.02 13.56 -28.81
CA GLN A 45 -13.86 13.16 -29.63
C GLN A 45 -14.25 12.16 -30.76
N PRO A 46 -13.51 12.12 -31.90
CA PRO A 46 -13.72 11.12 -32.95
C PRO A 46 -13.48 9.69 -32.44
N ILE A 47 -14.03 8.68 -33.13
CA ILE A 47 -14.05 7.26 -32.68
C ILE A 47 -12.63 6.72 -32.44
N SER A 48 -11.65 7.12 -33.25
CA SER A 48 -10.23 6.77 -33.07
C SER A 48 -9.65 7.34 -31.76
N ASN A 49 -9.93 8.60 -31.46
CA ASN A 49 -9.47 9.25 -30.23
C ASN A 49 -10.19 8.70 -29.00
N LYS A 50 -11.45 8.27 -29.11
CA LYS A 50 -12.14 7.56 -28.02
C LYS A 50 -11.49 6.23 -27.68
N PHE A 51 -11.04 5.47 -28.68
CA PHE A 51 -10.31 4.22 -28.46
C PHE A 51 -8.94 4.49 -27.81
N LEU A 52 -8.20 5.48 -28.31
CA LEU A 52 -6.90 5.87 -27.74
C LEU A 52 -7.03 6.37 -26.30
N LEU A 53 -8.00 7.23 -26.01
CA LEU A 53 -8.30 7.71 -24.65
C LEU A 53 -8.73 6.56 -23.73
N GLY A 54 -9.43 5.55 -24.28
CA GLY A 54 -9.83 4.37 -23.53
C GLY A 54 -8.60 3.54 -23.14
N LEU A 55 -7.69 3.36 -24.09
CA LEU A 55 -6.43 2.66 -23.86
C LEU A 55 -5.52 3.43 -22.89
N GLN A 56 -5.45 4.76 -22.96
CA GLN A 56 -4.73 5.61 -22.00
C GLN A 56 -5.33 5.52 -20.59
N TYR A 57 -6.65 5.37 -20.48
CA TYR A 57 -7.33 5.19 -19.20
C TYR A 57 -6.98 3.85 -18.53
N PHE A 58 -6.85 2.76 -19.31
CA PHE A 58 -6.49 1.43 -18.78
C PHE A 58 -4.98 1.21 -18.64
N VAL A 59 -4.18 1.85 -19.49
CA VAL A 59 -2.72 1.71 -19.50
C VAL A 59 -2.08 3.11 -19.54
N PRO A 60 -1.92 3.75 -18.36
CA PRO A 60 -1.44 5.13 -18.25
C PRO A 60 -0.05 5.36 -18.88
N ILE A 61 0.77 4.30 -19.03
CA ILE A 61 2.09 4.39 -19.68
C ILE A 61 2.06 5.01 -21.08
N ILE A 62 0.97 4.81 -21.82
CA ILE A 62 0.83 5.32 -23.18
C ILE A 62 0.64 6.84 -23.18
N GLU A 63 0.08 7.41 -22.11
CA GLU A 63 -0.03 8.85 -21.96
C GLU A 63 1.29 9.49 -21.51
N TRP A 64 1.96 8.87 -20.53
CA TRP A 64 3.07 9.52 -19.85
C TRP A 64 4.44 9.26 -20.49
N ALA A 65 4.66 8.09 -21.09
CA ALA A 65 5.95 7.73 -21.70
C ALA A 65 6.36 8.67 -22.86
N PRO A 66 5.45 9.10 -23.77
CA PRO A 66 5.82 10.04 -24.82
C PRO A 66 6.19 11.44 -24.33
N ARG A 67 5.70 11.83 -23.14
CA ARG A 67 5.96 13.14 -22.51
C ARG A 67 7.18 13.10 -21.58
N TYR A 68 7.88 11.96 -21.51
CA TYR A 68 8.99 11.75 -20.59
C TYR A 68 10.28 12.38 -21.12
N THR A 69 10.92 13.21 -20.31
CA THR A 69 12.16 13.92 -20.68
C THR A 69 13.38 13.24 -20.05
N PHE A 70 14.55 13.50 -20.63
CA PHE A 70 15.81 12.92 -20.14
C PHE A 70 16.21 13.43 -18.75
N ASP A 71 15.75 14.61 -18.35
CA ASP A 71 16.00 15.14 -17.00
C ASP A 71 15.20 14.38 -15.95
N PHE A 72 13.96 13.97 -16.25
CA PHE A 72 13.20 13.07 -15.38
C PHE A 72 13.88 11.70 -15.25
N PHE A 73 14.45 11.17 -16.33
CA PHE A 73 15.18 9.91 -16.28
C PHE A 73 16.34 9.92 -15.27
N LYS A 74 17.13 11.00 -15.23
CA LYS A 74 18.24 11.11 -14.27
C LYS A 74 17.74 11.15 -12.83
N ALA A 75 16.68 11.91 -12.56
CA ALA A 75 16.08 11.99 -11.24
C ALA A 75 15.49 10.64 -10.80
N ASP A 76 14.72 10.00 -11.69
CA ASP A 76 14.08 8.70 -11.44
C ASP A 76 15.10 7.57 -11.30
N LEU A 77 16.25 7.64 -11.97
CA LEU A 77 17.33 6.67 -11.80
C LEU A 77 17.93 6.75 -10.39
N ILE A 78 18.21 7.95 -9.90
CA ILE A 78 18.76 8.15 -8.54
C ILE A 78 17.71 7.74 -7.49
N ALA A 79 16.46 8.15 -7.67
CA ALA A 79 15.34 7.77 -6.81
C ALA A 79 15.13 6.24 -6.82
N GLY A 80 15.16 5.62 -8.00
CA GLY A 80 14.99 4.19 -8.21
C GLY A 80 16.08 3.36 -7.55
N ILE A 81 17.36 3.77 -7.68
CA ILE A 81 18.48 3.11 -6.97
C ILE A 81 18.29 3.23 -5.45
N THR A 82 17.88 4.40 -4.97
CA THR A 82 17.63 4.63 -3.54
C THR A 82 16.51 3.73 -3.03
N VAL A 83 15.37 3.70 -3.72
CA VAL A 83 14.22 2.84 -3.37
C VAL A 83 14.58 1.36 -3.47
N ALA A 84 15.31 0.94 -4.50
CA ALA A 84 15.75 -0.45 -4.66
C ALA A 84 16.67 -0.89 -3.52
N SER A 85 17.58 -0.01 -3.09
CA SER A 85 18.50 -0.30 -1.97
C SER A 85 17.76 -0.57 -0.65
N LEU A 86 16.60 0.04 -0.45
CA LEU A 86 15.73 -0.18 0.70
C LEU A 86 14.79 -1.37 0.50
N ALA A 87 14.25 -1.55 -0.71
CA ALA A 87 13.24 -2.56 -1.02
C ALA A 87 13.81 -3.99 -0.98
N VAL A 88 15.06 -4.20 -1.41
CA VAL A 88 15.71 -5.52 -1.41
C VAL A 88 15.83 -6.12 0.00
N PRO A 89 16.50 -5.47 0.97
CA PRO A 89 16.59 -5.99 2.34
C PRO A 89 15.22 -6.05 3.02
N GLN A 90 14.33 -5.08 2.74
CA GLN A 90 12.96 -5.08 3.26
C GLN A 90 12.17 -6.32 2.80
N GLY A 91 12.22 -6.66 1.52
CA GLY A 91 11.54 -7.83 0.96
C GLY A 91 12.05 -9.15 1.54
N ILE A 92 13.36 -9.27 1.75
CA ILE A 92 13.99 -10.44 2.39
C ILE A 92 13.49 -10.58 3.85
N SER A 93 13.49 -9.49 4.60
CA SER A 93 13.00 -9.46 5.99
C SER A 93 11.53 -9.85 6.07
N TYR A 94 10.68 -9.28 5.21
CA TYR A 94 9.24 -9.52 5.23
C TYR A 94 8.85 -10.90 4.72
N ALA A 95 9.62 -11.51 3.82
CA ALA A 95 9.45 -12.93 3.48
C ALA A 95 9.73 -13.83 4.69
N SER A 96 10.76 -13.51 5.49
CA SER A 96 11.05 -14.25 6.72
C SER A 96 9.94 -14.07 7.77
N LEU A 97 9.28 -12.91 7.83
CA LEU A 97 8.11 -12.70 8.69
C LEU A 97 6.89 -13.52 8.23
N ALA A 98 6.74 -13.72 6.93
CA ALA A 98 5.70 -14.58 6.35
C ALA A 98 6.04 -16.08 6.38
N SER A 99 7.16 -16.48 7.01
CA SER A 99 7.61 -17.88 7.05
C SER A 99 7.79 -18.52 5.67
N ILE A 100 8.13 -17.72 4.64
CA ILE A 100 8.39 -18.18 3.27
C ILE A 100 9.85 -17.97 2.87
N PRO A 101 10.36 -18.69 1.85
CA PRO A 101 11.72 -18.49 1.36
C PRO A 101 12.00 -17.02 0.94
N PRO A 102 13.14 -16.42 1.36
CA PRO A 102 13.50 -15.03 1.06
C PRO A 102 13.45 -14.64 -0.42
N ILE A 103 13.73 -15.59 -1.32
CA ILE A 103 13.66 -15.38 -2.77
C ILE A 103 12.27 -14.92 -3.24
N LEU A 104 11.21 -15.39 -2.57
CA LEU A 104 9.84 -14.97 -2.89
C LEU A 104 9.57 -13.51 -2.50
N GLY A 105 10.20 -13.02 -1.44
CA GLY A 105 10.17 -11.60 -1.06
C GLY A 105 10.85 -10.71 -2.11
N LEU A 106 11.93 -11.20 -2.73
CA LEU A 106 12.61 -10.49 -3.81
C LEU A 106 11.73 -10.44 -5.06
N TYR A 107 11.09 -11.55 -5.44
CA TYR A 107 10.13 -11.57 -6.56
C TYR A 107 8.97 -10.60 -6.32
N SER A 108 8.43 -10.57 -5.10
CA SER A 108 7.36 -9.66 -4.71
C SER A 108 7.80 -8.19 -4.62
N SER A 109 9.09 -7.90 -4.54
CA SER A 109 9.62 -6.53 -4.52
C SER A 109 10.05 -6.02 -5.91
N PHE A 110 10.06 -6.90 -6.92
CA PHE A 110 10.42 -6.56 -8.30
C PHE A 110 9.21 -6.56 -9.24
N VAL A 111 8.42 -7.64 -9.24
CA VAL A 111 7.34 -7.84 -10.23
C VAL A 111 6.18 -6.84 -10.04
N PRO A 112 5.63 -6.64 -8.83
CA PRO A 112 4.55 -5.67 -8.63
C PRO A 112 4.89 -4.22 -8.99
N PRO A 113 6.04 -3.63 -8.60
CA PRO A 113 6.39 -2.28 -9.03
C PRO A 113 6.59 -2.18 -10.56
N LEU A 114 7.10 -3.20 -11.24
CA LEU A 114 7.18 -3.21 -12.70
C LEU A 114 5.78 -3.16 -13.35
N LEU A 115 4.85 -3.98 -12.86
CA LEU A 115 3.45 -3.96 -13.33
C LEU A 115 2.76 -2.62 -13.00
N TYR A 116 3.04 -2.07 -11.81
CA TYR A 116 2.50 -0.77 -11.39
C TYR A 116 3.06 0.38 -12.22
N ALA A 117 4.32 0.34 -12.66
CA ALA A 117 4.86 1.36 -13.56
C ALA A 117 4.11 1.41 -14.91
N MET A 118 3.57 0.27 -15.37
CA MET A 118 2.80 0.19 -16.61
C MET A 118 1.32 0.58 -16.44
N LEU A 119 0.68 0.12 -15.36
CA LEU A 119 -0.77 0.20 -15.14
C LEU A 119 -1.18 1.25 -14.11
N GLY A 120 -0.24 1.75 -13.31
CA GLY A 120 -0.47 2.66 -12.21
C GLY A 120 -0.84 4.06 -12.67
N SER A 121 -1.77 4.68 -11.94
CA SER A 121 -2.21 6.05 -12.18
C SER A 121 -1.31 7.10 -11.53
N SER A 122 -0.55 6.73 -10.49
CA SER A 122 0.33 7.64 -9.75
C SER A 122 1.79 7.35 -10.07
N ARG A 123 2.56 8.40 -10.42
CA ARG A 123 3.97 8.28 -10.82
C ARG A 123 4.92 8.14 -9.64
N ASP A 124 4.51 8.62 -8.47
CA ASP A 124 5.36 8.69 -7.26
C ASP A 124 5.16 7.50 -6.30
N LEU A 125 4.18 6.62 -6.57
CA LEU A 125 3.88 5.50 -5.68
C LEU A 125 4.83 4.33 -5.94
N ALA A 126 5.68 4.02 -4.96
CA ALA A 126 6.47 2.80 -4.94
C ALA A 126 5.67 1.64 -4.32
N VAL A 127 5.32 0.65 -5.13
CA VAL A 127 4.64 -0.57 -4.67
C VAL A 127 5.68 -1.61 -4.26
N GLY A 128 5.50 -2.24 -3.11
CA GLY A 128 6.42 -3.27 -2.61
C GLY A 128 5.79 -4.15 -1.54
N THR A 129 6.63 -4.95 -0.90
CA THR A 129 6.24 -5.83 0.21
C THR A 129 5.90 -5.03 1.47
N VAL A 130 4.89 -5.48 2.22
CA VAL A 130 4.40 -4.80 3.44
C VAL A 130 4.46 -5.75 4.63
N ALA A 131 5.04 -5.31 5.74
CA ALA A 131 5.22 -6.10 6.95
C ALA A 131 3.91 -6.69 7.50
N VAL A 132 2.85 -5.89 7.53
CA VAL A 132 1.54 -6.29 8.07
C VAL A 132 0.94 -7.44 7.28
N ALA A 133 1.02 -7.38 5.95
CA ALA A 133 0.52 -8.46 5.09
C ALA A 133 1.31 -9.76 5.32
N SER A 134 2.64 -9.66 5.44
CA SER A 134 3.49 -10.81 5.75
C SER A 134 3.12 -11.47 7.08
N LEU A 135 2.89 -10.67 8.11
CA LEU A 135 2.49 -11.14 9.44
C LEU A 135 1.11 -11.82 9.41
N LEU A 136 0.15 -11.23 8.68
CA LEU A 136 -1.18 -11.81 8.51
C LEU A 136 -1.11 -13.17 7.81
N ILE A 137 -0.33 -13.29 6.74
CA ILE A 137 -0.09 -14.56 6.04
C ILE A 137 0.46 -15.61 7.02
N SER A 138 1.49 -15.27 7.80
CA SER A 138 2.05 -16.20 8.79
C SER A 138 1.03 -16.63 9.84
N SER A 139 0.27 -15.69 10.41
CA SER A 139 -0.69 -15.99 11.48
C SER A 139 -1.93 -16.76 11.03
N MET A 140 -2.40 -16.55 9.80
CA MET A 140 -3.63 -17.16 9.29
C MET A 140 -3.33 -18.51 8.65
N LEU A 141 -2.34 -18.56 7.75
CA LEU A 141 -2.01 -19.80 7.03
C LEU A 141 -1.17 -20.74 7.90
N GLY A 142 -0.39 -20.21 8.84
CA GLY A 142 0.43 -21.03 9.75
C GLY A 142 -0.40 -21.88 10.71
N LYS A 143 -1.67 -21.53 10.94
CA LYS A 143 -2.63 -22.32 11.73
C LYS A 143 -3.17 -23.53 10.97
N GLU A 144 -3.28 -23.40 9.64
CA GLU A 144 -3.80 -24.45 8.76
C GLU A 144 -2.69 -25.41 8.30
N VAL A 145 -1.51 -24.87 7.96
CA VAL A 145 -0.37 -25.65 7.50
C VAL A 145 0.89 -25.16 8.19
N SER A 146 1.55 -26.05 8.93
CA SER A 146 2.82 -25.74 9.58
C SER A 146 3.92 -25.49 8.54
N PRO A 147 4.61 -24.33 8.57
CA PRO A 147 5.69 -24.01 7.65
C PRO A 147 6.89 -24.95 7.78
N THR A 148 7.10 -25.53 8.97
CA THR A 148 8.24 -26.42 9.25
C THR A 148 8.00 -27.85 8.84
N GLU A 149 6.76 -28.34 8.96
CA GLU A 149 6.43 -29.74 8.62
C GLU A 149 6.22 -29.92 7.12
N ASN A 150 5.51 -28.99 6.47
CA ASN A 150 5.16 -29.10 5.05
C ASN A 150 5.43 -27.78 4.30
N PRO A 151 6.71 -27.39 4.12
CA PRO A 151 7.08 -26.09 3.55
C PRO A 151 6.57 -25.88 2.12
N LYS A 152 6.53 -26.95 1.31
CA LYS A 152 6.02 -26.88 -0.07
C LYS A 152 4.52 -26.58 -0.12
N GLN A 153 3.75 -27.25 0.74
CA GLN A 153 2.30 -27.06 0.82
C GLN A 153 1.96 -25.69 1.39
N TYR A 154 2.72 -25.21 2.37
CA TYR A 154 2.58 -23.85 2.90
C TYR A 154 2.74 -22.80 1.80
N VAL A 155 3.82 -22.88 1.01
CA VAL A 155 4.05 -21.94 -0.11
C VAL A 155 2.94 -22.01 -1.16
N GLN A 156 2.43 -23.19 -1.49
CA GLN A 156 1.29 -23.35 -2.41
C GLN A 156 0.02 -22.69 -1.86
N LEU A 157 -0.24 -22.83 -0.56
CA LEU A 157 -1.36 -22.17 0.11
C LEU A 157 -1.20 -20.64 0.06
N VAL A 158 0.00 -20.12 0.32
CA VAL A 158 0.31 -18.68 0.23
C VAL A 158 0.04 -18.15 -1.19
N PHE A 159 0.50 -18.85 -2.23
CA PHE A 159 0.24 -18.45 -3.62
C PHE A 159 -1.26 -18.47 -3.95
N THR A 160 -1.98 -19.49 -3.50
CA THR A 160 -3.42 -19.63 -3.73
C THR A 160 -4.20 -18.51 -3.04
N ALA A 161 -3.89 -18.23 -1.77
CA ALA A 161 -4.50 -17.14 -1.02
C ALA A 161 -4.21 -15.78 -1.66
N THR A 162 -2.96 -15.56 -2.10
CA THR A 162 -2.55 -14.32 -2.78
C THR A 162 -3.27 -14.16 -4.13
N PHE A 163 -3.44 -15.24 -4.88
CA PHE A 163 -4.20 -15.23 -6.13
C PHE A 163 -5.66 -14.83 -5.90
N PHE A 164 -6.35 -15.44 -4.93
CA PHE A 164 -7.73 -15.07 -4.60
C PHE A 164 -7.84 -13.64 -4.05
N ALA A 165 -6.88 -13.19 -3.23
CA ALA A 165 -6.82 -11.80 -2.79
C ALA A 165 -6.69 -10.83 -3.97
N GLY A 166 -5.87 -11.16 -4.98
CA GLY A 166 -5.74 -10.39 -6.21
C GLY A 166 -7.01 -10.39 -7.06
N VAL A 167 -7.68 -11.53 -7.22
CA VAL A 167 -8.98 -11.62 -7.91
C VAL A 167 -10.05 -10.81 -7.20
N PHE A 168 -10.10 -10.87 -5.87
CA PHE A 168 -11.02 -10.08 -5.05
C PHE A 168 -10.73 -8.57 -5.21
N GLN A 169 -9.46 -8.17 -5.11
CA GLN A 169 -9.05 -6.77 -5.30
C GLN A 169 -9.35 -6.26 -6.73
N ALA A 170 -9.13 -7.09 -7.76
CA ALA A 170 -9.50 -6.78 -9.13
C ALA A 170 -11.01 -6.63 -9.29
N SER A 171 -11.81 -7.51 -8.65
CA SER A 171 -13.27 -7.43 -8.67
C SER A 171 -13.76 -6.14 -8.01
N LEU A 172 -13.20 -5.76 -6.86
CA LEU A 172 -13.50 -4.48 -6.20
C LEU A 172 -13.13 -3.28 -7.08
N GLY A 173 -12.01 -3.35 -7.80
CA GLY A 173 -11.59 -2.33 -8.76
C GLY A 173 -12.53 -2.20 -9.96
N ILE A 174 -12.97 -3.31 -10.55
CA ILE A 174 -13.93 -3.34 -11.67
C ILE A 174 -15.28 -2.75 -11.24
N LEU A 175 -15.75 -3.10 -10.05
CA LEU A 175 -16.97 -2.56 -9.45
C LEU A 175 -16.82 -1.13 -8.94
N ARG A 176 -15.60 -0.55 -9.04
CA ARG A 176 -15.25 0.80 -8.57
C ARG A 176 -15.63 1.06 -7.11
N LEU A 177 -15.48 0.05 -6.27
CA LEU A 177 -15.76 0.11 -4.82
C LEU A 177 -14.68 0.87 -4.04
N GLY A 178 -13.80 1.63 -4.72
CA GLY A 178 -12.79 2.47 -4.09
C GLY A 178 -13.37 3.56 -3.20
N PHE A 179 -14.60 4.01 -3.47
CA PHE A 179 -15.32 4.97 -2.64
C PHE A 179 -15.50 4.48 -1.18
N ILE A 180 -15.44 3.16 -0.92
CA ILE A 180 -15.53 2.61 0.43
C ILE A 180 -14.38 3.11 1.30
N VAL A 181 -13.21 3.39 0.71
CA VAL A 181 -12.06 3.94 1.43
C VAL A 181 -12.37 5.34 1.96
N ASP A 182 -13.18 6.14 1.25
CA ASP A 182 -13.60 7.48 1.68
C ASP A 182 -14.55 7.45 2.89
N PHE A 183 -15.17 6.30 3.18
CA PHE A 183 -15.99 6.10 4.38
C PHE A 183 -15.17 5.79 5.63
N LEU A 184 -13.87 5.49 5.50
CA LEU A 184 -13.00 5.25 6.65
C LEU A 184 -12.59 6.59 7.27
N SER A 185 -12.94 6.78 8.55
CA SER A 185 -12.57 7.99 9.26
C SER A 185 -11.05 8.10 9.40
N HIS A 186 -10.54 9.33 9.37
CA HIS A 186 -9.11 9.59 9.60
C HIS A 186 -8.63 8.97 10.93
N ALA A 187 -9.44 9.03 11.99
CA ALA A 187 -9.13 8.41 13.28
C ALA A 187 -8.97 6.88 13.19
N THR A 188 -9.81 6.21 12.40
CA THR A 188 -9.74 4.75 12.17
C THR A 188 -8.45 4.38 11.43
N ILE A 189 -8.09 5.12 10.39
CA ILE A 189 -6.87 4.86 9.61
C ILE A 189 -5.63 5.07 10.48
N VAL A 190 -5.56 6.18 11.22
CA VAL A 190 -4.43 6.46 12.14
C VAL A 190 -4.34 5.42 13.25
N GLY A 191 -5.47 5.01 13.85
CA GLY A 191 -5.51 3.97 14.87
C GLY A 191 -5.02 2.62 14.35
N PHE A 192 -5.48 2.21 13.17
CA PHE A 192 -5.02 0.99 12.50
C PHE A 192 -3.52 1.03 12.18
N MET A 193 -3.02 2.13 11.60
CA MET A 193 -1.59 2.30 11.31
C MET A 193 -0.74 2.29 12.58
N GLY A 194 -1.19 2.93 13.66
CA GLY A 194 -0.49 2.91 14.95
C GLY A 194 -0.41 1.51 15.56
N GLY A 195 -1.52 0.76 15.51
CA GLY A 195 -1.55 -0.64 15.95
C GLY A 195 -0.63 -1.53 15.11
N ALA A 196 -0.72 -1.43 13.78
CA ALA A 196 0.14 -2.13 12.86
C ALA A 196 1.63 -1.83 13.07
N ALA A 197 1.99 -0.54 13.23
CA ALA A 197 3.36 -0.12 13.51
C ALA A 197 3.87 -0.72 14.83
N THR A 198 3.03 -0.73 15.87
CA THR A 198 3.36 -1.32 17.18
C THR A 198 3.64 -2.82 17.06
N ILE A 199 2.79 -3.57 16.35
CA ILE A 199 3.00 -5.01 16.11
C ILE A 199 4.30 -5.24 15.33
N VAL A 200 4.56 -4.45 14.29
CA VAL A 200 5.79 -4.56 13.50
C VAL A 200 7.03 -4.28 14.38
N CYS A 201 7.01 -3.23 15.21
CA CYS A 201 8.11 -2.96 16.14
C CYS A 201 8.38 -4.13 17.07
N PHE A 202 7.35 -4.77 17.62
CA PHE A 202 7.52 -5.95 18.47
C PHE A 202 8.05 -7.17 17.70
N GLN A 203 7.64 -7.35 16.44
CA GLN A 203 8.15 -8.43 15.59
C GLN A 203 9.63 -8.24 15.23
N GLN A 204 10.11 -6.99 15.12
CA GLN A 204 11.53 -6.70 14.92
C GLN A 204 12.40 -7.02 16.15
N LEU A 205 11.83 -7.11 17.35
CA LEU A 205 12.59 -7.53 18.55
C LEU A 205 13.20 -8.92 18.40
N LYS A 206 12.58 -9.82 17.62
CA LYS A 206 13.16 -11.12 17.28
C LYS A 206 14.57 -10.99 16.72
N GLY A 207 14.73 -10.10 15.74
CA GLY A 207 16.01 -9.85 15.08
C GLY A 207 17.02 -9.15 15.98
N ILE A 208 16.57 -8.13 16.72
CA ILE A 208 17.45 -7.36 17.63
C ILE A 208 17.95 -8.23 18.77
N LEU A 209 17.10 -9.05 19.39
CA LEU A 209 17.47 -9.90 20.53
C LEU A 209 18.14 -11.22 20.13
N GLY A 210 18.18 -11.52 18.83
CA GLY A 210 18.80 -12.74 18.29
C GLY A 210 18.04 -14.03 18.65
N LEU A 211 16.72 -13.93 18.85
CA LEU A 211 15.89 -15.06 19.31
C LEU A 211 15.66 -16.09 18.20
N VAL A 212 15.99 -17.36 18.48
CA VAL A 212 15.85 -18.47 17.53
C VAL A 212 14.41 -18.98 17.48
N HIS A 213 13.71 -19.06 18.62
CA HIS A 213 12.35 -19.61 18.73
C HIS A 213 11.34 -18.49 18.98
N PHE A 214 10.86 -17.82 17.95
CA PHE A 214 9.88 -16.74 18.12
C PHE A 214 8.48 -17.22 17.73
N THR A 215 7.46 -16.77 18.47
CA THR A 215 6.06 -17.10 18.20
C THR A 215 5.65 -16.71 16.77
N HIS A 216 4.85 -17.56 16.12
CA HIS A 216 4.22 -17.25 14.83
C HIS A 216 2.92 -16.46 14.99
N GLU A 217 2.43 -16.31 16.22
CA GLU A 217 1.24 -15.51 16.51
C GLU A 217 1.58 -14.02 16.42
N THR A 218 0.62 -13.25 15.90
CA THR A 218 0.72 -11.79 15.78
C THR A 218 0.19 -11.06 17.01
N ASP A 219 -0.41 -11.79 17.95
CA ASP A 219 -0.96 -11.24 19.18
C ASP A 219 0.12 -10.62 20.07
N LEU A 220 -0.10 -9.36 20.45
CA LEU A 220 0.82 -8.58 21.28
C LEU A 220 1.22 -9.32 22.57
N VAL A 221 0.25 -9.98 23.21
CA VAL A 221 0.45 -10.74 24.46
C VAL A 221 1.32 -11.98 24.21
N SER A 222 1.10 -12.67 23.10
CA SER A 222 1.91 -13.84 22.72
C SER A 222 3.35 -13.44 22.43
N VAL A 223 3.54 -12.33 21.70
CA VAL A 223 4.86 -11.79 21.38
C VAL A 223 5.60 -11.36 22.65
N MET A 224 4.96 -10.59 23.54
CA MET A 224 5.57 -10.16 24.81
C MET A 224 5.89 -11.35 25.71
N ARG A 225 4.98 -12.33 25.83
CA ARG A 225 5.25 -13.56 26.58
C ARG A 225 6.45 -14.32 26.00
N SER A 226 6.59 -14.40 24.68
CA SER A 226 7.75 -15.04 24.02
C SER A 226 9.06 -14.32 24.37
N VAL A 227 9.06 -12.98 24.31
CA VAL A 227 10.26 -12.16 24.60
C VAL A 227 10.71 -12.32 26.05
N PHE A 228 9.79 -12.26 27.02
CA PHE A 228 10.12 -12.36 28.44
C PHE A 228 10.41 -13.80 28.90
N SER A 229 9.73 -14.81 28.34
CA SER A 229 9.97 -16.21 28.67
C SER A 229 11.37 -16.68 28.23
N GLN A 230 11.89 -16.11 27.13
CA GLN A 230 13.16 -16.51 26.52
C GLN A 230 14.32 -15.58 26.85
N ILE A 231 14.28 -14.87 27.99
CA ILE A 231 15.33 -13.92 28.40
C ILE A 231 16.72 -14.56 28.46
N HIS A 232 16.78 -15.87 28.73
CA HIS A 232 18.02 -16.65 28.78
C HIS A 232 18.67 -16.90 27.41
N GLN A 233 17.93 -16.75 26.30
CA GLN A 233 18.46 -16.91 24.93
C GLN A 233 18.89 -15.58 24.31
N TRP A 234 18.84 -14.48 25.07
CA TRP A 234 19.18 -13.16 24.55
C TRP A 234 20.65 -13.08 24.18
N ARG A 235 20.91 -12.71 22.93
CA ARG A 235 22.27 -12.48 22.45
C ARG A 235 22.57 -10.99 22.54
N TRP A 236 23.32 -10.61 23.57
CA TRP A 236 23.68 -9.21 23.81
C TRP A 236 24.42 -8.58 22.63
N GLU A 237 25.21 -9.37 21.88
CA GLU A 237 25.91 -8.91 20.68
C GLU A 237 24.95 -8.36 19.63
N SER A 238 23.88 -9.12 19.33
CA SER A 238 22.85 -8.73 18.37
C SER A 238 22.07 -7.50 18.84
N ALA A 239 21.80 -7.42 20.15
CA ALA A 239 21.05 -6.31 20.73
C ALA A 239 21.84 -4.99 20.65
N VAL A 240 23.14 -5.03 21.00
CA VAL A 240 24.02 -3.87 20.90
C VAL A 240 24.15 -3.42 19.45
N LEU A 241 24.39 -4.36 18.53
CA LEU A 241 24.53 -4.04 17.10
C LEU A 241 23.25 -3.42 16.54
N GLY A 242 22.08 -3.99 16.85
CA GLY A 242 20.78 -3.45 16.44
C GLY A 242 20.54 -2.03 16.98
N CYS A 243 20.80 -1.80 18.27
CA CYS A 243 20.66 -0.48 18.90
C CYS A 243 21.64 0.55 18.32
N CYS A 244 22.91 0.20 18.12
CA CYS A 244 23.89 1.08 17.50
C CYS A 244 23.50 1.45 16.06
N PHE A 245 22.99 0.48 15.29
CA PHE A 245 22.55 0.73 13.92
C PHE A 245 21.29 1.63 13.87
N LEU A 246 20.31 1.38 14.75
CA LEU A 246 19.14 2.26 14.88
C LEU A 246 19.54 3.68 15.30
N PHE A 247 20.47 3.82 16.25
CA PHE A 247 20.99 5.10 16.68
C PHE A 247 21.70 5.82 15.53
N PHE A 248 22.54 5.12 14.78
CA PHE A 248 23.22 5.67 13.60
C PHE A 248 22.22 6.16 12.54
N LEU A 249 21.22 5.33 12.19
CA LEU A 249 20.19 5.71 11.22
C LEU A 249 19.38 6.94 11.68
N LEU A 250 19.02 6.99 12.96
CA LEU A 250 18.34 8.16 13.53
C LEU A 250 19.23 9.40 13.46
N LEU A 251 20.51 9.27 13.82
CA LEU A 251 21.46 10.38 13.78
C LEU A 251 21.57 10.94 12.35
N THR A 252 21.82 10.08 11.36
CA THR A 252 21.93 10.49 9.94
C THR A 252 20.65 11.03 9.31
N ARG A 253 19.49 10.78 9.95
CA ARG A 253 18.21 11.31 9.49
C ARG A 253 17.98 12.75 9.98
N TYR A 254 18.47 13.06 11.18
CA TYR A 254 18.24 14.36 11.83
C TYR A 254 19.40 15.34 11.66
N PHE A 255 20.62 14.85 11.46
CA PHE A 255 21.84 15.63 11.18
C PHE A 255 22.33 15.33 9.77
#